data_AF-A0A133ZKV3-F1
#
_entry.id   AF-A0A133ZKV3-F1
#
_cell.length_a   1.000
_cell.length_b   1.000
_cell.length_c   1.000
_cell.angle_alpha   90.00
_cell.angle_beta   90.00
_cell.angle_gamma   90.00
#
_symmetry.space_group_name_H-M   'P 1'
#
loop_
_entity.id
_entity.type
_entity.pdbx_description
1 polymer ?
#
loop_
_entity_poly.entity_id
_entity_poly.type
_entity_poly.pdbx_seq_one_letter_code
_entity_poly.pdbx_strand_id
1 'polypeptide(L)'
;MYRVFESLDELVQILEQAYGVPMTSNCVVPRNDMLALLDELRNALPVELDDAQDVLDRQDAILAGAQERADQTIADADRDAQDMVARAQEDSDGMLAEAQQRSTSMVAQAEDRAARTVEDARAEAERLVAQGNQSYDRAVAEGQAEQERLVSESEVVRRADDEAHRIVETAHAESSRLRRECDDFVDEKLSQFEESLTGILRTVGSDRQALRRGAGASGRGEEDYNAYRAQR
;
A
#
# COMPACT_ATOMS: atom_id res chain seq x y z
N MET A 1 57.08 -86.01 -3.52
CA MET A 1 58.25 -85.21 -3.10
C MET A 1 59.20 -85.97 -2.16
N TYR A 2 58.70 -86.72 -1.18
CA TYR A 2 59.55 -87.34 -0.14
C TYR A 2 60.59 -88.35 -0.66
N ARG A 3 60.30 -89.09 -1.73
CA ARG A 3 61.13 -90.21 -2.19
C ARG A 3 62.44 -89.79 -2.86
N VAL A 4 62.43 -88.68 -3.60
CA VAL A 4 63.64 -88.11 -4.23
C VAL A 4 64.59 -87.56 -3.18
N PHE A 5 64.08 -86.81 -2.19
CA PHE A 5 64.90 -86.29 -1.12
C PHE A 5 65.46 -87.41 -0.25
N GLU A 6 64.66 -88.44 0.04
CA GLU A 6 65.08 -89.63 0.79
C GLU A 6 66.22 -90.38 0.08
N SER A 7 66.09 -90.67 -1.23
CA SER A 7 67.18 -91.33 -1.98
C SER A 7 68.44 -90.46 -2.12
N LEU A 8 68.31 -89.12 -2.18
CA LEU A 8 69.45 -88.20 -2.17
C LEU A 8 70.16 -88.19 -0.81
N ASP A 9 69.41 -88.15 0.29
CA ASP A 9 69.95 -88.18 1.64
C ASP A 9 70.66 -89.51 1.91
N GLU A 10 70.10 -90.63 1.44
CA GLU A 10 70.72 -91.96 1.55
C GLU A 10 72.01 -92.06 0.72
N LEU A 11 72.05 -91.47 -0.47
CA LEU A 11 73.27 -91.36 -1.28
C LEU A 11 74.36 -90.56 -0.57
N VAL A 12 74.01 -89.40 0.00
CA VAL A 12 74.94 -88.56 0.76
C VAL A 12 75.48 -89.33 1.95
N GLN A 13 74.61 -90.01 2.71
CA GLN A 13 75.00 -90.81 3.87
C GLN A 13 75.96 -91.94 3.50
N ILE A 14 75.72 -92.66 2.40
CA ILE A 14 76.62 -93.71 1.90
C ILE A 14 77.98 -93.12 1.50
N LEU A 15 78.01 -91.94 0.89
CA LEU A 15 79.25 -91.25 0.51
C LEU A 15 80.04 -90.73 1.72
N GLU A 16 79.36 -90.22 2.75
CA GLU A 16 79.98 -89.76 4.00
C GLU A 16 80.59 -90.92 4.81
N GLN A 17 79.98 -92.09 4.78
CA GLN A 17 80.45 -93.29 5.47
C GLN A 17 81.46 -94.13 4.66
N ALA A 18 81.76 -93.73 3.42
CA ALA A 18 82.63 -94.47 2.53
C ALA A 18 84.09 -94.52 3.06
N TYR A 19 84.70 -95.71 2.98
CA TYR A 19 86.08 -95.88 3.44
C TYR A 19 87.08 -95.26 2.45
N GLY A 20 87.94 -94.35 2.93
CA GLY A 20 89.02 -93.75 2.14
C GLY A 20 90.14 -94.75 1.80
N VAL A 21 90.73 -94.64 0.61
CA VAL A 21 91.89 -95.42 0.18
C VAL A 21 93.19 -94.68 0.57
N PRO A 22 94.10 -95.29 1.35
CA PRO A 22 95.31 -94.62 1.86
C PRO A 22 96.18 -94.02 0.76
N MET A 23 96.77 -92.85 1.02
CA MET A 23 97.64 -92.09 0.10
C MET A 23 96.94 -91.64 -1.21
N THR A 24 95.61 -91.68 -1.30
CA THR A 24 94.82 -91.17 -2.44
C THR A 24 93.63 -90.35 -1.96
N SER A 25 93.06 -89.52 -2.84
CA SER A 25 91.79 -88.80 -2.58
C SER A 25 90.54 -89.64 -2.88
N ASN A 26 90.69 -90.96 -3.07
CA ASN A 26 89.60 -91.85 -3.48
C ASN A 26 88.96 -92.55 -2.27
N CYS A 27 87.65 -92.81 -2.34
CA CYS A 27 86.93 -93.64 -1.38
C CYS A 27 86.31 -94.88 -2.06
N VAL A 28 86.07 -95.94 -1.29
CA VAL A 28 85.41 -97.17 -1.73
C VAL A 28 83.94 -97.09 -1.37
N VAL A 29 83.08 -97.16 -2.38
CA VAL A 29 81.62 -97.10 -2.23
C VAL A 29 80.99 -98.42 -2.74
N PRO A 30 79.98 -98.99 -2.07
CA PRO A 30 79.23 -100.13 -2.58
C PRO A 30 78.53 -99.79 -3.91
N ARG A 31 79.09 -100.28 -5.01
CA ARG A 31 78.64 -99.94 -6.38
C ARG A 31 77.16 -100.28 -6.63
N ASN A 32 76.67 -101.41 -6.12
CA ASN A 32 75.29 -101.85 -6.38
C ASN A 32 74.27 -100.95 -5.68
N ASP A 33 74.54 -100.57 -4.43
CA ASP A 33 73.64 -99.72 -3.64
C ASP A 33 73.62 -98.29 -4.20
N MET A 34 74.78 -97.76 -4.59
CA MET A 34 74.90 -96.47 -5.28
C MET A 34 74.10 -96.44 -6.60
N LEU A 35 74.22 -97.49 -7.42
CA LEU A 35 73.48 -97.57 -8.68
C LEU A 35 71.98 -97.73 -8.47
N ALA A 36 71.56 -98.46 -7.43
CA ALA A 36 70.15 -98.62 -7.10
C ALA A 36 69.50 -97.28 -6.70
N LEU A 37 70.15 -96.51 -5.84
CA LEU A 37 69.66 -95.18 -5.43
C LEU A 37 69.69 -94.16 -6.57
N LEU A 38 70.71 -94.19 -7.42
CA LEU A 38 70.74 -93.37 -8.64
C LEU A 38 69.65 -93.76 -9.64
N ASP A 39 69.32 -95.04 -9.78
CA ASP A 39 68.22 -95.51 -10.62
C ASP A 39 66.86 -95.11 -10.03
N GLU A 40 66.70 -95.14 -8.70
CA GLU A 40 65.50 -94.65 -8.02
C GLU A 40 65.32 -93.14 -8.23
N LEU A 41 66.38 -92.36 -8.04
CA LEU A 41 66.36 -90.93 -8.36
C LEU A 41 66.06 -90.67 -9.83
N ARG A 42 66.68 -91.43 -10.75
CA ARG A 42 66.43 -91.29 -12.19
C ARG A 42 64.96 -91.54 -12.54
N ASN A 43 64.29 -92.43 -11.82
CA ASN A 43 62.88 -92.75 -12.08
C ASN A 43 61.92 -91.80 -11.35
N ALA A 44 62.26 -91.32 -10.15
CA ALA A 44 61.39 -90.47 -9.34
C ALA A 44 61.51 -88.97 -9.67
N LEU A 45 62.71 -88.47 -10.00
CA LEU A 45 62.94 -87.06 -10.32
C LEU A 45 62.05 -86.53 -11.47
N PRO A 46 61.92 -87.23 -12.62
CA PRO A 46 61.09 -86.72 -13.72
C PRO A 46 59.63 -86.55 -13.32
N VAL A 47 59.08 -87.46 -12.51
CA VAL A 47 57.69 -87.40 -12.06
C VAL A 47 57.48 -86.22 -11.11
N GLU A 48 58.40 -85.98 -10.18
CA GLU A 48 58.30 -84.86 -9.25
C GLU A 48 58.48 -83.49 -9.94
N LEU A 49 59.31 -83.44 -10.99
CA LEU A 49 59.45 -82.24 -11.82
C LEU A 49 58.20 -81.98 -12.68
N ASP A 50 57.57 -83.04 -13.20
CA ASP A 50 56.30 -82.96 -13.93
C ASP A 50 55.18 -82.44 -13.00
N ASP A 51 55.05 -83.00 -11.80
CA ASP A 51 54.08 -82.53 -10.79
C ASP A 51 54.31 -81.06 -10.39
N ALA A 52 55.58 -80.65 -10.26
CA ALA A 52 55.92 -79.25 -9.96
C ALA A 52 55.55 -78.32 -11.12
N GLN A 53 55.81 -78.74 -12.37
CA GLN A 53 55.41 -78.00 -13.56
C GLN A 53 53.89 -77.87 -13.66
N ASP A 54 53.16 -78.95 -13.37
CA ASP A 54 51.70 -78.98 -13.30
C ASP A 54 51.12 -77.95 -12.33
N VAL A 55 51.77 -77.77 -11.18
CA VAL A 55 51.37 -76.76 -10.18
C VAL A 55 51.64 -75.34 -10.69
N LEU A 56 52.79 -75.10 -11.34
CA LEU A 56 53.13 -73.81 -11.94
C LEU A 56 52.14 -73.45 -13.06
N ASP A 57 51.82 -74.39 -13.95
CA ASP A 57 50.87 -74.18 -15.04
C ASP A 57 49.47 -73.86 -14.50
N ARG A 58 49.04 -74.55 -13.43
CA ARG A 58 47.78 -74.23 -12.73
C ARG A 58 47.82 -72.86 -12.07
N GLN A 59 48.95 -72.47 -11.47
CA GLN A 59 49.13 -71.14 -10.89
C GLN A 59 49.00 -70.06 -11.97
N ASP A 60 49.68 -70.23 -13.11
CA ASP A 60 49.63 -69.29 -14.23
C ASP A 60 48.22 -69.16 -14.78
N ALA A 61 47.48 -70.26 -14.91
CA ALA A 61 46.08 -70.24 -15.31
C ALA A 61 45.19 -69.49 -14.30
N ILE A 62 45.42 -69.67 -12.99
CA ILE A 62 44.69 -68.95 -11.94
C ILE A 62 45.00 -67.45 -11.97
N LEU A 63 46.28 -67.08 -12.12
CA LEU A 63 46.71 -65.69 -12.19
C LEU A 63 46.13 -64.99 -13.42
N ALA A 64 46.19 -65.63 -14.59
CA ALA A 64 45.58 -65.11 -15.80
C ALA A 64 44.07 -64.90 -15.64
N GLY A 65 43.35 -65.90 -15.12
CA GLY A 65 41.91 -65.78 -14.87
C GLY A 65 41.54 -64.78 -13.75
N ALA A 66 42.44 -64.52 -12.80
CA ALA A 66 42.24 -63.47 -11.79
C ALA A 66 42.46 -62.07 -12.38
N GLN A 67 43.49 -61.89 -13.21
CA GLN A 67 43.77 -60.65 -13.93
C GLN A 67 42.63 -60.30 -14.88
N GLU A 68 42.16 -61.26 -15.69
CA GLU A 68 41.04 -61.05 -16.60
C GLU A 68 39.77 -60.61 -15.85
N ARG A 69 39.44 -61.27 -14.74
CA ARG A 69 38.29 -60.88 -13.91
C ARG A 69 38.45 -59.50 -13.27
N ALA A 70 39.66 -59.14 -12.85
CA ALA A 70 39.94 -57.82 -12.29
C ALA A 70 39.76 -56.74 -13.36
N ASP A 71 40.29 -56.96 -14.56
CA ASP A 71 40.17 -56.04 -15.69
C ASP A 71 38.71 -55.87 -16.12
N GLN A 72 37.94 -56.97 -16.17
CA GLN A 72 36.49 -56.92 -16.41
C GLN A 72 35.76 -56.11 -15.33
N THR A 73 36.08 -56.35 -14.05
CA THR A 73 35.45 -55.63 -12.93
C THR A 73 35.73 -54.12 -12.99
N ILE A 74 36.97 -53.73 -13.31
CA ILE A 74 37.35 -52.32 -13.46
C ILE A 74 36.61 -51.69 -14.65
N ALA A 75 36.58 -52.38 -15.80
CA ALA A 75 35.90 -51.89 -16.99
C ALA A 75 34.39 -51.70 -16.77
N ASP A 76 33.77 -52.60 -16.03
CA ASP A 76 32.35 -52.50 -15.67
C ASP A 76 32.10 -51.36 -14.67
N ALA A 77 32.93 -51.24 -13.64
CA ALA A 77 32.84 -50.15 -12.67
C ALA A 77 33.04 -48.76 -13.32
N ASP A 78 33.99 -48.65 -14.25
CA ASP A 78 34.23 -47.42 -15.01
C ASP A 78 33.02 -47.05 -15.88
N ARG A 79 32.39 -48.04 -16.52
CA ARG A 79 31.18 -47.83 -17.33
C ARG A 79 30.00 -47.37 -16.45
N ASP A 80 29.78 -48.04 -15.33
CA ASP A 80 28.71 -47.69 -14.40
C ASP A 80 28.92 -46.28 -13.81
N ALA A 81 30.17 -45.91 -13.50
CA ALA A 81 30.50 -44.58 -13.03
C ALA A 81 30.26 -43.51 -14.09
N GLN A 82 30.64 -43.76 -15.35
CA GLN A 82 30.38 -42.85 -16.47
C GLN A 82 28.88 -42.66 -16.71
N ASP A 83 28.10 -43.75 -16.68
CA ASP A 83 26.65 -43.70 -16.83
C ASP A 83 25.98 -42.91 -15.69
N MET A 84 26.46 -43.10 -14.45
CA MET A 84 25.95 -42.37 -13.29
C MET A 84 26.20 -40.87 -13.41
N VAL A 85 27.42 -40.48 -13.81
CA VAL A 85 27.78 -39.07 -14.02
C VAL A 85 26.95 -38.46 -15.14
N ALA A 86 26.79 -39.18 -16.27
CA ALA A 86 26.01 -38.70 -17.40
C ALA A 86 24.53 -38.46 -17.01
N ARG A 87 23.91 -39.40 -16.30
CA ARG A 87 22.53 -39.24 -15.80
C ARG A 87 22.41 -38.07 -14.81
N ALA A 88 23.34 -37.97 -13.87
CA ALA A 88 23.35 -36.88 -12.90
C ALA A 88 23.49 -35.50 -13.57
N GLN A 89 24.28 -35.40 -14.65
CA GLN A 89 24.41 -34.19 -15.44
C GLN A 89 23.12 -33.86 -16.19
N GLU A 90 22.51 -34.83 -16.87
CA GLU A 90 21.22 -34.64 -17.57
C GLU A 90 20.11 -34.20 -16.61
N ASP A 91 20.00 -34.87 -15.45
CA ASP A 91 19.03 -34.51 -14.41
C ASP A 91 19.28 -33.10 -13.88
N SER A 92 20.54 -32.73 -13.66
CA SER A 92 20.93 -31.38 -13.19
C SER A 92 20.58 -30.32 -14.21
N ASP A 93 20.89 -30.54 -15.49
CA ASP A 93 20.56 -29.63 -16.58
C ASP A 93 19.04 -29.47 -16.73
N GLY A 94 18.28 -30.56 -16.59
CA GLY A 94 16.82 -30.56 -16.55
C GLY A 94 16.27 -29.73 -15.39
N MET A 95 16.79 -29.93 -14.17
CA MET A 95 16.39 -29.14 -13.00
C MET A 95 16.69 -27.65 -13.17
N LEU A 96 17.85 -27.30 -13.74
CA LEU A 96 18.22 -25.91 -14.00
C LEU A 96 17.30 -25.27 -15.04
N ALA A 97 16.99 -25.96 -16.14
CA ALA A 97 16.07 -25.47 -17.17
C ALA A 97 14.66 -25.24 -16.60
N GLU A 98 14.16 -26.20 -15.81
CA GLU A 98 12.85 -26.08 -15.16
C GLU A 98 12.83 -24.93 -14.14
N ALA A 99 13.89 -24.79 -13.32
CA ALA A 99 14.02 -23.69 -12.36
C ALA A 99 14.06 -22.33 -13.07
N GLN A 100 14.79 -22.21 -14.17
CA GLN A 100 14.83 -21.00 -14.99
C GLN A 100 13.44 -20.67 -15.56
N GLN A 101 12.74 -21.65 -16.15
CA GLN A 101 11.40 -21.45 -16.69
C GLN A 101 10.40 -21.01 -15.60
N ARG A 102 10.43 -21.67 -14.44
CA ARG A 102 9.59 -21.28 -13.28
C ARG A 102 9.92 -19.87 -12.81
N SER A 103 11.20 -19.52 -12.71
CA SER A 103 11.64 -18.18 -12.31
C SER A 103 11.16 -17.11 -13.27
N THR A 104 11.36 -17.29 -14.59
CA THR A 104 10.87 -16.36 -15.62
C THR A 104 9.35 -16.20 -15.57
N SER A 105 8.60 -17.30 -15.43
CA SER A 105 7.15 -17.25 -15.28
C SER A 105 6.71 -16.51 -14.02
N MET A 106 7.40 -16.72 -12.89
CA MET A 106 7.12 -16.04 -11.63
C MET A 106 7.37 -14.53 -11.72
N VAL A 107 8.48 -14.12 -12.34
CA VAL A 107 8.79 -12.70 -12.57
C VAL A 107 7.73 -12.05 -13.46
N ALA A 108 7.37 -12.68 -14.60
CA ALA A 108 6.35 -12.16 -15.49
C ALA A 108 4.98 -12.02 -14.81
N GLN A 109 4.58 -13.00 -13.99
CA GLN A 109 3.34 -12.93 -13.21
C GLN A 109 3.41 -11.84 -12.13
N ALA A 110 4.56 -11.64 -11.49
CA ALA A 110 4.75 -10.59 -10.50
C ALA A 110 4.66 -9.20 -11.14
N GLU A 111 5.27 -9.01 -12.31
CA GLU A 111 5.21 -7.77 -13.08
C GLU A 111 3.77 -7.43 -13.50
N ASP A 112 3.02 -8.41 -14.02
CA ASP A 112 1.60 -8.23 -14.40
C ASP A 112 0.73 -7.88 -13.19
N ARG A 113 0.91 -8.55 -12.05
CA ARG A 113 0.19 -8.21 -10.80
C ARG A 113 0.53 -6.82 -10.30
N ALA A 114 1.81 -6.43 -10.35
CA ALA A 114 2.26 -5.10 -9.94
C ALA A 114 1.67 -4.02 -10.85
N ALA A 115 1.66 -4.24 -12.18
CA ALA A 115 1.05 -3.33 -13.14
C ALA A 115 -0.44 -3.11 -12.87
N ARG A 116 -1.20 -4.20 -12.65
CA ARG A 116 -2.63 -4.13 -12.30
C ARG A 116 -2.88 -3.37 -10.99
N THR A 117 -2.08 -3.65 -9.97
CA THR A 117 -2.21 -2.96 -8.67
C THR A 117 -1.99 -1.45 -8.82
N VAL A 118 -1.00 -1.04 -9.63
CA VAL A 118 -0.74 0.37 -9.90
C VAL A 118 -1.87 1.01 -10.71
N GLU A 119 -2.41 0.29 -11.70
CA GLU A 119 -3.56 0.75 -12.48
C GLU A 119 -4.81 0.94 -11.60
N ASP A 120 -5.15 -0.05 -10.78
CA ASP A 120 -6.27 0.00 -9.84
C ASP A 120 -6.12 1.17 -8.86
N ALA A 121 -4.93 1.33 -8.27
CA ALA A 121 -4.65 2.42 -7.34
C ALA A 121 -4.76 3.80 -8.00
N ARG A 122 -4.30 3.93 -9.26
CA ARG A 122 -4.46 5.17 -10.03
C ARG A 122 -5.92 5.48 -10.32
N ALA A 123 -6.68 4.48 -10.77
CA ALA A 123 -8.11 4.62 -11.05
C ALA A 123 -8.92 4.95 -9.78
N GLU A 124 -8.53 4.41 -8.62
CA GLU A 124 -9.12 4.78 -7.33
C GLU A 124 -8.77 6.21 -6.90
N ALA A 125 -7.50 6.60 -7.03
CA ALA A 125 -7.07 7.97 -6.73
C ALA A 125 -7.80 9.00 -7.59
N GLU A 126 -7.95 8.75 -8.89
CA GLU A 126 -8.69 9.62 -9.81
C GLU A 126 -10.17 9.74 -9.40
N ARG A 127 -10.81 8.62 -9.03
CA ARG A 127 -12.19 8.63 -8.52
C ARG A 127 -12.33 9.46 -7.24
N LEU A 128 -11.41 9.30 -6.29
CA LEU A 128 -11.41 10.06 -5.03
C LEU A 128 -11.22 11.55 -5.27
N VAL A 129 -10.31 11.93 -6.17
CA VAL A 129 -10.10 13.35 -6.55
C VAL A 129 -11.35 13.92 -7.21
N ALA A 130 -11.95 13.19 -8.16
CA ALA A 130 -13.17 13.64 -8.83
C ALA A 130 -14.33 13.81 -7.84
N GLN A 131 -14.53 12.85 -6.94
CA GLN A 131 -15.53 12.92 -5.88
C GLN A 131 -15.26 14.08 -4.92
N GLY A 132 -14.01 14.26 -4.51
CA GLY A 132 -13.57 15.34 -3.64
C GLY A 132 -13.86 16.71 -4.25
N ASN A 133 -13.52 16.91 -5.52
CA ASN A 133 -13.82 18.14 -6.25
C ASN A 133 -15.32 18.40 -6.34
N GLN A 134 -16.13 17.38 -6.66
CA GLN A 134 -17.58 17.55 -6.71
C GLN A 134 -18.16 17.96 -5.34
N SER A 135 -17.66 17.35 -4.26
CA SER A 135 -18.09 17.71 -2.91
C SER A 135 -17.64 19.11 -2.53
N TYR A 136 -16.43 19.50 -2.93
CA TYR A 136 -15.89 20.85 -2.73
C TYR A 136 -16.75 21.89 -3.45
N ASP A 137 -17.03 21.68 -4.74
CA ASP A 137 -17.85 22.59 -5.55
C ASP A 137 -19.25 22.77 -4.94
N ARG A 138 -19.85 21.68 -4.46
CA ARG A 138 -21.14 21.73 -3.76
C ARG A 138 -21.06 22.56 -2.48
N ALA A 139 -20.06 22.30 -1.63
CA ALA A 139 -19.90 23.03 -0.37
C ALA A 139 -19.65 24.53 -0.60
N VAL A 140 -18.87 24.88 -1.62
CA VAL A 140 -18.64 26.28 -2.02
C VAL A 140 -19.94 26.92 -2.49
N ALA A 141 -20.70 26.26 -3.36
CA ALA A 141 -21.98 26.78 -3.86
C ALA A 141 -23.00 26.97 -2.72
N GLU A 142 -23.09 26.01 -1.79
CA GLU A 142 -23.95 26.12 -0.60
C GLU A 142 -23.50 27.27 0.31
N GLY A 143 -22.19 27.43 0.54
CA GLY A 143 -21.65 28.52 1.35
C GLY A 143 -21.89 29.90 0.74
N GLN A 144 -21.76 30.04 -0.57
CA GLN A 144 -22.06 31.28 -1.30
C GLN A 144 -23.55 31.63 -1.21
N ALA A 145 -24.43 30.66 -1.44
CA ALA A 145 -25.87 30.87 -1.33
C ALA A 145 -26.29 31.30 0.09
N GLU A 146 -25.69 30.70 1.11
CA GLU A 146 -25.96 31.05 2.50
C GLU A 146 -25.39 32.44 2.85
N GLN A 147 -24.20 32.78 2.36
CA GLN A 147 -23.64 34.13 2.49
C GLN A 147 -24.57 35.18 1.88
N GLU A 148 -25.05 34.95 0.66
CA GLU A 148 -26.00 35.85 -0.03
C GLU A 148 -27.29 36.03 0.78
N ARG A 149 -27.83 34.93 1.33
CA ARG A 149 -29.01 34.96 2.20
C ARG A 149 -28.77 35.84 3.43
N LEU A 150 -27.67 35.63 4.16
CA LEU A 150 -27.33 36.39 5.36
C LEU A 150 -27.11 37.88 5.06
N VAL A 151 -26.47 38.22 3.94
CA VAL A 151 -26.28 39.61 3.50
C VAL A 151 -27.63 40.27 3.20
N SER A 152 -28.52 39.57 2.48
CA SER A 152 -29.86 40.07 2.21
C SER A 152 -30.66 40.31 3.48
N GLU A 153 -30.60 39.38 4.44
CA GLU A 153 -31.29 39.51 5.74
C GLU A 153 -30.75 40.70 6.54
N SER A 154 -29.42 40.86 6.61
CA SER A 154 -28.80 41.99 7.31
C SER A 154 -29.16 43.34 6.66
N GLU A 155 -29.20 43.41 5.33
CA GLU A 155 -29.57 44.63 4.60
C GLU A 155 -31.04 45.01 4.82
N VAL A 156 -31.94 44.03 4.88
CA VAL A 156 -33.35 44.28 5.21
C VAL A 156 -33.48 44.86 6.62
N VAL A 157 -32.76 44.30 7.59
CA VAL A 157 -32.74 44.83 8.98
C VAL A 157 -32.21 46.26 9.01
N ARG A 158 -31.09 46.53 8.32
CA ARG A 158 -30.50 47.87 8.26
C ARG A 158 -31.46 48.89 7.64
N ARG A 159 -32.13 48.56 6.54
CA ARG A 159 -33.13 49.45 5.92
C ARG A 159 -34.36 49.66 6.80
N ALA A 160 -34.82 48.63 7.51
CA ALA A 160 -35.94 48.75 8.42
C ALA A 160 -35.60 49.69 9.59
N ASP A 161 -34.38 49.63 10.11
CA ASP A 161 -33.89 50.53 11.15
C ASP A 161 -33.77 51.98 10.65
N ASP A 162 -33.20 52.19 9.46
CA ASP A 162 -33.12 53.51 8.81
C ASP A 162 -34.52 54.11 8.58
N GLU A 163 -35.51 53.31 8.18
CA GLU A 163 -36.90 53.74 8.00
C GLU A 163 -37.57 54.09 9.33
N ALA A 164 -37.39 53.25 10.35
CA ALA A 164 -37.95 53.48 11.68
C ALA A 164 -37.45 54.80 12.27
N HIS A 165 -36.15 55.08 12.19
CA HIS A 165 -35.58 56.36 12.61
C HIS A 165 -36.22 57.54 11.87
N ARG A 166 -36.36 57.44 10.54
CA ARG A 166 -36.98 58.50 9.73
C ARG A 166 -38.44 58.77 10.09
N ILE A 167 -39.22 57.72 10.34
CA ILE A 167 -40.63 57.84 10.76
C ILE A 167 -40.70 58.55 12.11
N VAL A 168 -39.85 58.16 13.07
CA VAL A 168 -39.80 58.78 14.40
C VAL A 168 -39.42 60.26 14.31
N GLU A 169 -38.39 60.60 13.53
CA GLU A 169 -37.99 62.00 13.30
C GLU A 169 -39.11 62.82 12.66
N THR A 170 -39.78 62.27 11.65
CA THR A 170 -40.90 62.92 10.96
C THR A 170 -42.07 63.15 11.91
N ALA A 171 -42.43 62.13 12.71
CA ALA A 171 -43.51 62.24 13.69
C ALA A 171 -43.21 63.29 14.77
N HIS A 172 -41.95 63.38 15.24
CA HIS A 172 -41.53 64.43 16.17
C HIS A 172 -41.61 65.83 15.55
N ALA A 173 -41.20 65.97 14.28
CA ALA A 173 -41.30 67.23 13.54
C ALA A 173 -42.76 67.64 13.31
N GLU A 174 -43.63 66.72 12.91
CA GLU A 174 -45.07 66.95 12.72
C GLU A 174 -45.77 67.28 14.03
N SER A 175 -45.47 66.55 15.12
CA SER A 175 -46.01 66.85 16.45
C SER A 175 -45.61 68.25 16.91
N SER A 176 -44.35 68.64 16.70
CA SER A 176 -43.86 69.99 17.00
C SER A 176 -44.51 71.06 16.12
N ARG A 177 -44.85 70.72 14.87
CA ARG A 177 -45.60 71.60 13.95
C ARG A 177 -47.04 71.78 14.41
N LEU A 178 -47.75 70.68 14.66
CA LEU A 178 -49.14 70.67 15.13
C LEU A 178 -49.29 71.44 16.44
N ARG A 179 -48.34 71.28 17.37
CA ARG A 179 -48.35 72.02 18.62
C ARG A 179 -48.27 73.54 18.39
N ARG A 180 -47.37 73.99 17.49
CA ARG A 180 -47.30 75.41 17.11
C ARG A 180 -48.57 75.89 16.43
N GLU A 181 -49.10 75.12 15.49
CA GLU A 181 -50.38 75.45 14.82
C GLU A 181 -51.56 75.54 15.81
N CYS A 182 -51.61 74.66 16.82
CA CYS A 182 -52.59 74.73 17.89
C CYS A 182 -52.39 75.96 18.79
N ASP A 183 -51.14 76.25 19.18
CA ASP A 183 -50.82 77.43 19.99
C ASP A 183 -51.23 78.72 19.26
N ASP A 184 -50.90 78.83 17.97
CA ASP A 184 -51.29 79.96 17.10
C ASP A 184 -52.82 80.07 16.96
N PHE A 185 -53.52 78.95 16.76
CA PHE A 185 -54.98 78.94 16.66
C PHE A 185 -55.67 79.36 17.97
N VAL A 186 -55.15 78.90 19.11
CA VAL A 186 -55.66 79.28 20.44
C VAL A 186 -55.46 80.77 20.66
N ASP A 187 -54.29 81.30 20.34
CA ASP A 187 -54.01 82.74 20.46
C ASP A 187 -54.97 83.57 19.59
N GLU A 188 -55.18 83.17 18.33
CA GLU A 188 -56.13 83.85 17.45
C GLU A 188 -57.57 83.80 17.98
N LYS A 189 -58.01 82.65 18.53
CA LYS A 189 -59.35 82.54 19.12
C LYS A 189 -59.50 83.37 20.39
N LEU A 190 -58.46 83.44 21.22
CA LEU A 190 -58.45 84.30 22.41
C LEU A 190 -58.49 85.78 22.02
N SER A 191 -57.74 86.19 20.99
CA SER A 191 -57.78 87.55 20.45
C SER A 191 -59.18 87.91 19.92
N GLN A 192 -59.81 87.04 19.11
CA GLN A 192 -61.19 87.24 18.63
C GLN A 192 -62.20 87.32 19.78
N PHE A 193 -62.00 86.55 20.84
CA PHE A 193 -62.84 86.59 22.04
C PHE A 193 -62.63 87.89 22.83
N GLU A 194 -61.39 88.36 22.98
CA GLU A 194 -61.05 89.64 23.61
C GLU A 194 -61.69 90.82 22.85
N GLU A 195 -61.61 90.82 21.52
CA GLU A 195 -62.27 91.82 20.68
C GLU A 195 -63.79 91.82 20.88
N SER A 196 -64.39 90.62 20.92
CA SER A 196 -65.82 90.46 21.15
C SER A 196 -66.24 90.97 22.53
N LEU A 197 -65.50 90.63 23.59
CA LEU A 197 -65.74 91.13 24.95
C LEU A 197 -65.56 92.65 25.03
N THR A 198 -64.52 93.20 24.39
CA THR A 198 -64.30 94.65 24.32
C THR A 198 -65.44 95.34 23.59
N GLY A 199 -65.96 94.74 22.51
CA GLY A 199 -67.15 95.19 21.81
C GLY A 199 -68.37 95.21 22.72
N ILE A 200 -68.64 94.12 23.45
CA ILE A 200 -69.76 94.03 24.40
C ILE A 200 -69.60 95.06 25.53
N LEU A 201 -68.40 95.22 26.10
CA LEU A 201 -68.11 96.21 27.14
C LEU A 201 -68.33 97.65 26.65
N ARG A 202 -67.98 97.96 25.39
CA ARG A 202 -68.30 99.26 24.77
C ARG A 202 -69.81 99.46 24.63
N THR A 203 -70.55 98.44 24.19
CA THR A 203 -72.02 98.49 24.09
C THR A 203 -72.65 98.71 25.46
N VAL A 204 -72.24 97.96 26.49
CA VAL A 204 -72.71 98.15 27.88
C VAL A 204 -72.32 99.54 28.41
N GLY A 205 -71.13 100.04 28.07
CA GLY A 205 -70.71 101.40 28.40
C GLY A 205 -71.61 102.46 27.78
N SER A 206 -71.92 102.33 26.49
CA SER A 206 -72.85 103.17 25.75
C SER A 206 -74.27 103.09 26.30
N ASP A 207 -74.80 101.90 26.60
CA ASP A 207 -76.13 101.68 27.19
C ASP A 207 -76.24 102.28 28.59
N ARG A 208 -75.19 102.14 29.42
CA ARG A 208 -75.11 102.82 30.72
C ARG A 208 -75.05 104.34 30.57
N GLN A 209 -74.36 104.84 29.55
CA GLN A 209 -74.28 106.28 29.28
C GLN A 209 -75.60 106.83 28.71
N ALA A 210 -76.35 106.03 27.95
CA ALA A 210 -77.70 106.31 27.46
C ALA A 210 -78.73 106.30 28.60
N LEU A 211 -78.68 105.32 29.51
CA LEU A 211 -79.48 105.31 30.75
C LEU A 211 -79.16 106.51 31.66
N ARG A 212 -77.93 107.04 31.58
CA ARG A 212 -77.54 108.30 32.26
C ARG A 212 -78.00 109.58 31.54
N ARG A 213 -78.39 109.52 30.25
CA ARG A 213 -78.73 110.71 29.44
C ARG A 213 -80.16 110.77 28.90
N GLY A 214 -80.99 109.73 29.02
CA GLY A 214 -82.33 109.80 28.41
C GLY A 214 -83.35 108.81 28.94
N ALA A 215 -84.15 109.25 29.92
CA ALA A 215 -85.57 108.90 30.03
C ALA A 215 -86.32 110.08 30.68
N GLY A 216 -86.48 111.13 29.89
CA GLY A 216 -87.41 112.24 30.06
C GLY A 216 -87.76 112.83 28.68
N ALA A 217 -89.01 112.60 28.26
CA ALA A 217 -89.83 113.33 27.27
C ALA A 217 -89.36 113.50 25.79
N SER A 218 -90.10 112.89 24.84
CA SER A 218 -90.95 113.52 23.78
C SER A 218 -90.20 113.99 22.52
N GLY A 219 -90.67 113.96 21.27
CA GLY A 219 -91.90 113.59 20.57
C GLY A 219 -91.99 114.35 19.23
N ARG A 220 -92.48 113.69 18.15
CA ARG A 220 -93.25 114.22 16.98
C ARG A 220 -92.56 114.79 15.69
N GLY A 221 -93.02 114.26 14.54
CA GLY A 221 -93.11 114.88 13.18
C GLY A 221 -92.17 114.29 12.10
N GLU A 222 -92.55 113.38 11.17
CA GLU A 222 -93.29 113.56 9.87
C GLU A 222 -92.62 114.60 8.94
N GLU A 223 -92.31 114.43 7.64
CA GLU A 223 -92.48 113.45 6.53
C GLU A 223 -91.40 113.81 5.48
N ASP A 224 -90.90 112.87 4.65
CA ASP A 224 -90.93 113.05 3.18
C ASP A 224 -90.58 111.76 2.42
N TYR A 225 -91.19 111.64 1.25
CA TYR A 225 -91.32 110.47 0.38
C TYR A 225 -90.35 110.55 -0.83
N ASN A 226 -90.06 109.38 -1.42
CA ASN A 226 -89.42 109.08 -2.73
C ASN A 226 -87.98 108.54 -2.66
N ALA A 227 -87.53 107.60 -3.50
CA ALA A 227 -88.12 106.59 -4.39
C ALA A 227 -86.92 105.88 -5.09
N TYR A 228 -87.19 104.72 -5.71
CA TYR A 228 -86.35 103.95 -6.68
C TYR A 228 -85.23 103.05 -6.11
N ARG A 229 -84.99 101.80 -6.57
CA ARG A 229 -85.72 100.80 -7.39
C ARG A 229 -84.81 99.55 -7.53
N ALA A 230 -85.43 98.37 -7.65
CA ALA A 230 -85.02 97.16 -8.40
C ALA A 230 -83.58 96.57 -8.19
N GLN A 231 -83.39 95.40 -7.58
CA GLN A 231 -83.74 94.03 -8.05
C GLN A 231 -82.91 93.54 -9.25
N ARG A 232 -81.83 92.79 -8.97
CA ARG A 232 -81.52 91.46 -9.54
C ARG A 232 -80.37 90.81 -8.80
#